data_AF-A0A183GT75-F1
#
_entry.id   AF-A0A183GT75-F1
#
_cell.length_a   1.000
_cell.length_b   1.000
_cell.length_c   1.000
_cell.angle_alpha   90.00
_cell.angle_beta   90.00
_cell.angle_gamma   90.00
#
_symmetry.space_group_name_H-M   'P 1'
#
loop_
_entity.id
_entity.type
_entity.pdbx_description
1 polymer ?
#
loop_
_entity_poly.entity_id
_entity_poly.type
_entity_poly.pdbx_seq_one_letter_code
_entity_poly.pdbx_strand_id
1 'polypeptide(L)'
;MTATWADIQRLVSDLQRVQLSQSSKKLSEANCIEVVSKLIRRSLIDVVFTRDGHSYVTQKHLSTEVRNECVALGGRAPLTDIATTLNVDLEHVERAAHELVNDDAGFTISGGELFAE
;
A
#
# COMPACT_ATOMS: atom_id res chain seq x y z
N MET A 1 37.78 10.95 20.44
CA MET A 1 38.43 9.64 20.21
C MET A 1 38.20 9.28 18.75
N THR A 2 39.27 9.29 17.96
CA THR A 2 39.24 8.97 16.52
C THR A 2 39.13 7.46 16.35
N ALA A 3 38.19 6.98 15.54
CA ALA A 3 38.07 5.56 15.23
C ALA A 3 39.43 5.03 14.74
N THR A 4 39.92 3.97 15.39
CA THR A 4 41.21 3.40 15.04
C THR A 4 41.07 2.51 13.80
N TRP A 5 42.17 2.27 13.09
CA TRP A 5 42.19 1.34 11.95
C TRP A 5 41.68 -0.06 12.32
N ALA A 6 41.93 -0.50 13.57
CA ALA A 6 41.45 -1.77 14.10
C ALA A 6 39.91 -1.78 14.24
N ASP A 7 39.30 -0.66 14.64
CA ASP A 7 37.85 -0.54 14.74
C ASP A 7 37.19 -0.65 13.36
N ILE A 8 37.79 -0.02 12.34
CA ILE A 8 37.32 -0.07 10.96
C ILE A 8 37.40 -1.51 10.41
N GLN A 9 38.51 -2.21 10.63
CA GLN A 9 38.67 -3.61 10.21
C GLN A 9 37.65 -4.54 10.86
N ARG A 10 37.36 -4.31 12.14
CA ARG A 10 36.33 -5.06 12.88
C ARG A 10 34.94 -4.84 12.30
N LEU A 11 34.58 -3.58 12.05
CA LEU A 11 33.31 -3.20 11.41
C LEU A 11 33.13 -3.84 10.02
N VAL A 12 34.19 -3.86 9.21
CA VAL A 12 34.16 -4.50 7.87
C VAL A 12 33.95 -6.01 8.00
N SER A 13 34.65 -6.66 8.94
CA SER A 13 34.50 -8.09 9.18
C SER A 13 33.09 -8.45 9.67
N ASP A 14 32.52 -7.63 10.56
CA ASP A 14 31.16 -7.81 11.04
C ASP A 14 30.13 -7.59 9.94
N LEU A 15 30.30 -6.56 9.09
CA LEU A 15 29.45 -6.31 7.94
C LEU A 15 29.49 -7.48 6.95
N GLN A 16 30.69 -7.98 6.61
CA GLN A 16 30.85 -9.13 5.73
C GLN A 16 30.19 -10.38 6.30
N ARG A 17 30.34 -10.64 7.61
CA ARG A 17 29.70 -11.77 8.28
C ARG A 17 28.17 -11.67 8.21
N VAL A 18 27.60 -10.49 8.40
CA VAL A 18 26.15 -10.25 8.30
C VAL A 18 25.67 -10.37 6.85
N GLN A 19 26.42 -9.86 5.88
CA GLN A 19 26.07 -9.95 4.45
C GLN A 19 26.15 -11.39 3.91
N LEU A 20 27.14 -12.16 4.38
CA LEU A 20 27.31 -13.58 4.04
C LEU A 20 26.33 -14.48 4.80
N SER A 21 25.76 -14.00 5.90
CA SER A 21 24.65 -14.69 6.55
C SER A 21 23.41 -14.60 5.66
N GLN A 22 23.20 -15.62 4.83
CA GLN A 22 21.94 -15.77 4.11
C GLN A 22 20.81 -15.87 5.14
N SER A 23 19.86 -14.92 5.09
CA SER A 23 18.57 -15.06 5.76
C SER A 23 17.97 -16.43 5.39
N SER A 24 17.87 -17.35 6.35
CA SER A 24 17.59 -18.78 6.08
C SER A 24 16.14 -19.07 5.67
N LYS A 25 15.33 -18.03 5.44
CA LYS A 25 13.89 -18.14 5.15
C LYS A 25 13.41 -16.98 4.25
N LYS A 26 14.08 -16.69 3.14
CA LYS A 26 13.47 -15.83 2.11
C LYS A 26 12.38 -16.64 1.40
N LEU A 27 11.12 -16.25 1.60
CA LEU A 27 10.03 -16.75 0.77
C LEU A 27 10.31 -16.30 -0.67
N SER A 28 10.26 -17.24 -1.62
CA SER A 28 10.28 -16.90 -3.03
C SER A 28 9.02 -16.11 -3.38
N GLU A 29 9.08 -15.28 -4.42
CA GLU A 29 7.91 -14.54 -4.91
C GLU A 29 6.73 -15.47 -5.21
N ALA A 30 6.99 -16.63 -5.83
CA ALA A 30 5.99 -17.66 -6.08
C ALA A 30 5.35 -18.21 -4.79
N ASN A 31 6.16 -18.43 -3.74
CA ASN A 31 5.63 -18.85 -2.45
C ASN A 31 4.76 -17.75 -1.81
N CYS A 32 5.15 -16.47 -1.94
CA CYS A 32 4.33 -15.36 -1.45
C CYS A 32 2.97 -15.30 -2.17
N ILE A 33 2.96 -15.42 -3.50
CA ILE A 33 1.73 -15.44 -4.30
C ILE A 33 0.83 -16.60 -3.88
N GLU A 34 1.38 -17.79 -3.67
CA GLU A 34 0.60 -18.97 -3.25
C GLU A 34 -0.02 -18.77 -1.85
N VAL A 35 0.75 -18.22 -0.91
CA VAL A 35 0.25 -17.91 0.45
C VAL A 35 -0.89 -16.90 0.38
N VAL A 36 -0.71 -15.79 -0.32
CA VAL A 36 -1.77 -14.77 -0.47
C VAL A 36 -3.00 -15.36 -1.17
N SER A 37 -2.80 -16.13 -2.25
CA SER A 37 -3.90 -16.81 -2.96
C SER A 37 -4.66 -17.80 -2.07
N LYS A 38 -3.98 -18.47 -1.13
CA LYS A 38 -4.63 -19.35 -0.14
C LYS A 38 -5.40 -18.57 0.91
N LEU A 39 -4.92 -17.40 1.32
CA LEU A 39 -5.60 -16.53 2.28
C LEU A 39 -6.88 -15.93 1.67
N ILE A 40 -6.82 -15.48 0.41
CA ILE A 40 -7.98 -14.99 -0.36
C ILE A 40 -9.02 -16.10 -0.52
N ARG A 41 -8.60 -17.32 -0.93
CA ARG A 41 -9.51 -18.47 -1.08
C ARG A 41 -10.21 -18.89 0.21
N ARG A 42 -9.60 -18.63 1.37
CA ARG A 42 -10.19 -18.89 2.69
C ARG A 42 -11.00 -17.71 3.23
N SER A 43 -11.16 -16.64 2.44
CA SER A 43 -11.83 -15.39 2.83
C SER A 43 -11.27 -14.78 4.12
N LEU A 44 -9.96 -14.98 4.37
CA LEU A 44 -9.26 -14.39 5.51
C LEU A 44 -8.78 -12.96 5.22
N ILE A 45 -8.63 -12.63 3.93
CA ILE A 45 -8.24 -11.30 3.46
C ILE A 45 -9.16 -10.94 2.31
N ASP A 46 -9.77 -9.76 2.41
CA ASP A 46 -10.54 -9.16 1.32
C ASP A 46 -9.64 -8.19 0.54
N VAL A 47 -9.55 -8.41 -0.77
CA VAL A 47 -8.66 -7.66 -1.66
C VAL A 47 -9.40 -7.25 -2.92
N VAL A 48 -9.05 -6.06 -3.40
CA VAL A 48 -9.46 -5.48 -4.67
C VAL A 48 -8.28 -5.61 -5.64
N PHE A 49 -8.58 -6.05 -6.86
CA PHE A 49 -7.58 -6.12 -7.91
C PHE A 49 -7.38 -4.75 -8.56
N THR A 50 -6.14 -4.43 -8.88
CA THR A 50 -5.84 -3.28 -9.74
C THR A 50 -6.28 -3.57 -11.17
N ARG A 51 -6.49 -2.52 -11.97
CA ARG A 51 -7.00 -2.61 -13.35
C ARG A 51 -6.10 -3.45 -14.28
N ASP A 52 -4.82 -3.55 -13.94
CA ASP A 52 -3.82 -4.35 -14.64
C ASP A 52 -3.75 -5.81 -14.14
N GLY A 53 -4.45 -6.15 -13.06
CA GLY A 53 -4.48 -7.50 -12.46
C GLY A 53 -3.16 -7.95 -11.84
N HIS A 54 -2.14 -7.09 -11.78
CA HIS A 54 -0.81 -7.42 -11.28
C HIS A 54 -0.65 -7.17 -9.78
N SER A 55 -1.50 -6.32 -9.21
CA SER A 55 -1.43 -5.95 -7.80
C SER A 55 -2.79 -6.13 -7.13
N TYR A 56 -2.75 -6.25 -5.81
CA TYR A 56 -3.93 -6.31 -4.96
C TYR A 56 -3.83 -5.27 -3.86
N VAL A 57 -4.94 -4.61 -3.58
CA VAL A 57 -5.07 -3.64 -2.49
C VAL A 57 -6.16 -4.10 -1.54
N THR A 58 -5.93 -3.97 -0.24
CA THR A 58 -7.01 -4.23 0.74
C THR A 58 -8.00 -3.09 0.74
N GLN A 59 -9.30 -3.36 0.96
CA GLN A 59 -10.33 -2.31 1.01
C GLN A 59 -9.97 -1.19 2.01
N LYS A 60 -9.45 -1.55 3.19
CA LYS A 60 -9.00 -0.58 4.19
C LYS A 60 -7.85 0.30 3.71
N HIS A 61 -6.89 -0.28 2.97
CA HIS A 61 -5.81 0.50 2.40
C HIS A 61 -6.34 1.43 1.31
N LEU A 62 -7.25 0.94 0.45
CA LEU A 62 -7.88 1.74 -0.60
C LEU A 62 -8.57 2.99 -0.03
N SER A 63 -9.36 2.87 1.04
CA SER A 63 -10.01 4.03 1.68
C SER A 63 -9.00 5.04 2.24
N THR A 64 -7.84 4.56 2.71
CA THR A 64 -6.75 5.44 3.18
C THR A 64 -6.08 6.17 2.02
N GLU A 65 -5.83 5.47 0.91
CA GLU A 65 -5.23 6.07 -0.28
C GLU A 65 -6.18 7.10 -0.93
N VAL A 66 -7.49 6.79 -1.03
CA VAL A 66 -8.50 7.73 -1.54
C VAL A 66 -8.51 9.02 -0.71
N ARG A 67 -8.43 8.91 0.62
CA ARG A 67 -8.30 10.05 1.53
C ARG A 67 -7.02 10.86 1.22
N ASN A 68 -5.88 10.18 1.14
CA ASN A 68 -4.58 10.80 0.91
C ASN A 68 -4.53 11.54 -0.42
N GLU A 69 -5.06 10.94 -1.49
CA GLU A 69 -5.12 11.55 -2.82
C GLU A 69 -6.02 12.79 -2.83
N CYS A 70 -7.18 12.74 -2.17
CA CYS A 70 -8.05 13.92 -2.04
C CYS A 70 -7.35 15.09 -1.33
N VAL A 71 -6.62 14.81 -0.26
CA VAL A 71 -5.87 15.84 0.48
C VAL A 71 -4.68 16.33 -0.35
N ALA A 72 -3.98 15.45 -1.05
CA ALA A 72 -2.85 15.79 -1.91
C ALA A 72 -3.27 16.72 -3.07
N LEU A 73 -4.49 16.54 -3.60
CA LEU A 73 -5.08 17.37 -4.66
C LEU A 73 -5.69 18.69 -4.14
N GLY A 74 -5.46 19.03 -2.87
CA GLY A 74 -5.89 20.31 -2.29
C GLY A 74 -7.34 20.32 -1.81
N GLY A 75 -7.87 19.15 -1.41
CA GLY A 75 -9.19 19.01 -0.79
C GLY A 75 -10.34 18.90 -1.78
N ARG A 76 -10.09 18.86 -3.10
CA ARG A 76 -11.09 18.47 -4.10
C ARG A 76 -10.45 17.58 -5.15
N ALA A 77 -11.00 16.40 -5.34
CA ALA A 77 -10.49 15.42 -6.29
C ALA A 77 -11.65 14.67 -6.98
N PRO A 78 -11.69 14.63 -8.32
CA PRO A 78 -12.64 13.78 -9.03
C PRO A 78 -12.27 12.31 -8.82
N LEU A 79 -13.29 11.47 -8.55
CA LEU A 79 -13.08 10.04 -8.27
C LEU A 79 -12.45 9.30 -9.45
N THR A 80 -12.66 9.78 -10.68
CA THR A 80 -12.02 9.27 -11.89
C THR A 80 -10.50 9.48 -11.91
N ASP A 81 -10.03 10.62 -11.39
CA ASP A 81 -8.59 10.90 -11.34
C ASP A 81 -7.95 10.08 -10.25
N ILE A 82 -8.60 9.95 -9.08
CA ILE A 82 -8.15 9.05 -8.01
C ILE A 82 -8.05 7.60 -8.52
N ALA A 83 -9.07 7.11 -9.23
CA ALA A 83 -9.06 5.77 -9.83
C ALA A 83 -7.92 5.59 -10.84
N THR A 84 -7.61 6.63 -11.63
CA THR A 84 -6.51 6.60 -12.59
C THR A 84 -5.15 6.61 -11.89
N THR A 85 -4.97 7.45 -10.87
CA THR A 85 -3.72 7.56 -10.10
C THR A 85 -3.44 6.28 -9.31
N LEU A 86 -4.46 5.69 -8.68
CA LEU A 86 -4.32 4.46 -7.90
C LEU A 86 -4.34 3.20 -8.78
N ASN A 87 -4.64 3.32 -10.08
CA ASN A 87 -4.79 2.21 -11.02
C ASN A 87 -5.81 1.15 -10.55
N VAL A 88 -6.92 1.60 -9.95
CA VAL A 88 -8.02 0.76 -9.44
C VAL A 88 -9.30 1.08 -10.21
N ASP A 89 -10.18 0.11 -10.36
CA ASP A 89 -11.47 0.34 -11.02
C ASP A 89 -12.33 1.37 -10.26
N LEU A 90 -13.03 2.21 -11.02
CA LEU A 90 -13.83 3.32 -10.48
C LEU A 90 -14.87 2.85 -9.46
N GLU A 91 -15.52 1.71 -9.70
CA GLU A 91 -16.53 1.16 -8.80
C GLU A 91 -15.98 0.92 -7.38
N HIS A 92 -14.74 0.44 -7.27
CA HIS A 92 -14.10 0.20 -5.98
C HIS A 92 -13.70 1.50 -5.27
N VAL A 93 -13.28 2.50 -6.04
CA VAL A 93 -12.97 3.84 -5.53
C VAL A 93 -14.23 4.57 -5.07
N GLU A 94 -15.32 4.50 -5.82
CA GLU A 94 -16.62 5.05 -5.44
C GLU A 94 -17.12 4.43 -4.14
N ARG A 95 -17.06 3.10 -4.02
CA ARG A 95 -17.43 2.42 -2.77
C ARG A 95 -16.57 2.87 -1.59
N ALA A 96 -15.25 2.92 -1.76
CA ALA A 96 -14.33 3.36 -0.71
C ALA A 96 -14.55 4.84 -0.32
N ALA A 97 -14.87 5.70 -1.28
CA ALA A 97 -15.19 7.10 -1.04
C ALA A 97 -16.53 7.24 -0.28
N HIS A 98 -17.54 6.46 -0.63
CA HIS A 98 -18.81 6.44 0.11
C HIS A 98 -18.64 5.94 1.55
N GLU A 99 -17.83 4.91 1.76
CA GLU A 99 -17.43 4.46 3.10
C GLU A 99 -16.71 5.58 3.87
N LEU A 100 -15.79 6.29 3.21
CA LEU A 100 -15.04 7.40 3.80
C LEU A 100 -15.97 8.54 4.28
N VAL A 101 -16.95 8.94 3.47
CA VAL A 101 -17.93 9.98 3.83
C VAL A 101 -18.83 9.55 4.99
N ASN A 102 -19.14 8.26 5.09
CA ASN A 102 -19.93 7.74 6.20
C ASN A 102 -19.13 7.69 7.52
N ASP A 103 -17.82 7.41 7.44
CA ASP A 103 -16.94 7.31 8.60
C ASP A 103 -16.42 8.66 9.10
N ASP A 104 -16.25 9.64 8.20
CA ASP A 104 -15.58 10.91 8.48
C ASP A 104 -16.40 12.09 7.95
N ALA A 105 -16.95 12.89 8.87
CA ALA A 105 -17.80 14.04 8.54
C ALA A 105 -17.04 15.17 7.81
N GLY A 106 -15.71 15.14 7.78
CA GLY A 106 -14.90 16.09 7.03
C GLY A 106 -14.81 15.79 5.53
N PHE A 107 -15.45 14.73 5.04
CA PHE A 107 -15.48 14.40 3.61
C PHE A 107 -16.90 14.45 3.07
N THR A 108 -17.06 14.95 1.84
CA THR A 108 -18.35 14.99 1.13
C THR A 108 -18.16 14.59 -0.32
N ILE A 109 -19.14 13.89 -0.89
CA ILE A 109 -19.16 13.55 -2.32
C ILE A 109 -20.25 14.35 -3.03
N SER A 110 -19.94 14.96 -4.16
CA SER A 110 -20.91 15.65 -5.01
C SER A 110 -20.49 15.57 -6.47
N GLY A 111 -21.40 15.14 -7.35
CA GLY A 111 -21.15 15.14 -8.80
C GLY A 111 -20.02 14.21 -9.28
N GLY A 112 -19.65 13.19 -8.50
CA GLY A 112 -18.49 12.33 -8.80
C GLY A 112 -17.14 12.90 -8.33
N GLU A 113 -17.17 13.99 -7.56
CA GLU A 113 -16.01 14.58 -6.91
C GLU A 113 -16.06 14.36 -5.39
N LEU A 114 -14.89 14.08 -4.80
CA LEU A 114 -14.66 14.00 -3.38
C LEU A 114 -14.09 15.34 -2.89
N PHE A 115 -14.65 15.84 -1.80
CA PHE A 115 -14.26 17.07 -1.14
C PHE A 115 -13.81 16.75 0.28
N ALA A 116 -12.70 17.35 0.70
CA ALA A 116 -12.23 17.37 2.08
C ALA A 116 -12.42 18.80 2.61
N GLU A 117 -13.05 18.92 3.77
CA GLU A 117 -13.27 20.18 4.50
C GLU A 117 -12.00 20.68 5.20
#